data_AF-A0A7J3T9M2-F1
#
_entry.id   AF-A0A7J3T9M2-F1
#
_cell.length_a   1.000
_cell.length_b   1.000
_cell.length_c   1.000
_cell.angle_alpha   90.00
_cell.angle_beta   90.00
_cell.angle_gamma   90.00
#
_symmetry.space_group_name_H-M   'P 1'
#
loop_
_entity.id
_entity.type
_entity.pdbx_description
1 polymer ?
#
loop_
_entity_poly.entity_id
_entity_poly.type
_entity_poly.pdbx_seq_one_letter_code
_entity_poly.pdbx_strand_id
1 'polypeptide(L)'
;KYEGHTLKSWIMNEHIMAWIDERPILMPPDLLMFLQDNGEPITNTNLKEGMKINAIVAKAPEKWRSPKGLQYFGPQRFGFRYEYVPVEELLKWWLK
;
A
#
# COMPACT_ATOMS: atom_id res chain seq x y z
N LYS A 1 -19.71 -0.27 -1.42
CA LYS A 1 -18.62 -0.19 -0.40
C LYS A 1 -17.43 0.63 -0.89
N TYR A 2 -17.00 0.50 -2.15
CA TYR A 2 -15.84 1.23 -2.68
C TYR A 2 -16.20 2.43 -3.56
N GLU A 3 -17.43 2.50 -4.04
CA GLU A 3 -17.94 3.63 -4.82
C GLU A 3 -17.89 4.93 -4.02
N GLY A 4 -17.50 6.02 -4.67
CA GLY A 4 -17.36 7.35 -4.05
C GLY A 4 -16.05 7.58 -3.29
N HIS A 5 -15.22 6.56 -3.12
CA HIS A 5 -13.93 6.64 -2.43
C HIS A 5 -12.75 6.67 -3.42
N THR A 6 -11.69 7.39 -3.09
CA THR A 6 -10.49 7.47 -3.94
C THR A 6 -9.31 6.78 -3.29
N LEU A 7 -8.78 5.74 -3.94
CA LEU A 7 -7.48 5.15 -3.60
C LEU A 7 -6.37 5.93 -4.33
N LYS A 8 -5.49 6.57 -3.57
CA LYS A 8 -4.27 7.22 -4.07
C LYS A 8 -3.05 6.43 -3.64
N SER A 9 -2.09 6.23 -4.53
CA SER A 9 -0.81 5.61 -4.20
C SER A 9 0.37 6.45 -4.67
N TRP A 10 1.45 6.44 -3.89
CA TRP A 10 2.74 7.03 -4.25
C TRP A 10 3.72 5.92 -4.60
N ILE A 11 4.36 6.02 -5.77
CA ILE A 11 5.12 4.94 -6.39
C ILE A 11 6.57 5.36 -6.62
N MET A 12 7.51 4.50 -6.23
CA MET A 12 8.93 4.60 -6.57
C MET A 12 9.46 3.18 -6.80
N ASN A 13 9.21 2.66 -8.01
CA ASN A 13 9.18 1.24 -8.39
C ASN A 13 8.00 0.47 -7.80
N GLU A 14 7.89 0.37 -6.46
CA GLU A 14 6.76 -0.22 -5.76
C GLU A 14 5.76 0.84 -5.27
N HIS A 15 4.54 0.41 -4.94
CA HIS A 15 3.58 1.21 -4.19
C HIS A 15 4.08 1.40 -2.76
N ILE A 16 4.73 2.53 -2.47
CA ILE A 16 5.37 2.78 -1.17
C ILE A 16 4.33 3.21 -0.13
N MET A 17 3.44 4.13 -0.49
CA MET A 17 2.36 4.59 0.36
C MET A 17 1.04 4.53 -0.39
N ALA A 18 -0.05 4.35 0.34
CA ALA A 18 -1.39 4.48 -0.21
C ALA A 18 -2.38 5.04 0.80
N TRP A 19 -3.40 5.72 0.29
CA TRP A 19 -4.46 6.37 1.06
C TRP A 19 -5.82 6.10 0.44
N ILE A 20 -6.83 5.98 1.29
CA ILE A 20 -8.23 6.07 0.89
C ILE A 20 -8.78 7.33 1.55
N ASP A 21 -9.27 8.27 0.74
CA ASP A 21 -9.78 9.57 1.19
C ASP A 21 -8.86 10.27 2.20
N GLU A 22 -7.59 10.44 1.80
CA GLU A 22 -6.53 11.07 2.60
C GLU A 22 -6.12 10.32 3.88
N ARG A 23 -6.70 9.16 4.17
CA ARG A 23 -6.31 8.32 5.30
C ARG A 23 -5.36 7.20 4.85
N PRO A 24 -4.18 7.05 5.46
CA PRO A 24 -3.25 6.00 5.10
C PRO A 24 -3.87 4.61 5.26
N ILE A 25 -3.64 3.77 4.25
CA ILE A 25 -4.02 2.34 4.27
C ILE A 25 -2.81 1.43 4.02
N LEU A 26 -1.67 1.99 3.60
CA LEU A 26 -0.43 1.27 3.35
C LEU A 26 0.77 2.14 3.72
N MET A 27 1.75 1.52 4.37
CA MET A 27 3.07 2.08 4.61
C MET A 27 4.14 1.03 4.28
N PRO A 28 5.32 1.44 3.80
CA PRO A 28 6.40 0.49 3.61
C PRO A 28 6.88 0.03 5.00
N PRO A 29 7.26 -1.24 5.17
CA PRO A 29 7.59 -2.22 4.13
C PRO A 29 6.43 -3.08 3.61
N ASP A 30 5.19 -2.85 4.05
CA ASP A 30 4.04 -3.63 3.58
C ASP A 30 3.75 -3.33 2.10
N LEU A 31 3.11 -4.28 1.42
CA LEU A 31 2.94 -4.24 -0.03
C LEU A 31 1.49 -3.94 -0.41
N LEU A 32 1.31 -3.12 -1.44
CA LEU A 32 0.07 -3.01 -2.22
C LEU A 32 0.33 -3.53 -3.61
N MET A 33 -0.56 -4.38 -4.09
CA MET A 33 -0.51 -5.01 -5.40
C MET A 33 -1.86 -4.83 -6.10
N PHE A 34 -1.82 -4.60 -7.40
CA PHE A 34 -3.01 -4.57 -8.23
C PHE A 34 -3.12 -5.87 -9.01
N LEU A 35 -4.32 -6.46 -9.00
CA LEU A 35 -4.64 -7.68 -9.73
C LEU A 35 -5.78 -7.45 -10.70
N GLN A 36 -5.83 -8.25 -11.75
CA GLN A 36 -7.00 -8.40 -12.62
C GLN A 36 -8.08 -9.25 -11.92
N ASP A 37 -9.28 -9.32 -12.51
CA ASP A 37 -10.40 -10.11 -11.96
C ASP A 37 -10.09 -11.62 -11.90
N ASN A 38 -9.18 -12.12 -12.74
CA ASN A 38 -8.71 -13.51 -12.73
C ASN A 38 -7.54 -13.76 -11.75
N GLY A 39 -7.09 -12.75 -11.00
CA GLY A 39 -5.99 -12.86 -10.04
C GLY A 39 -4.59 -12.62 -10.62
N GLU A 40 -4.45 -12.40 -11.93
CA GLU A 40 -3.15 -12.07 -12.53
C GLU A 40 -2.64 -10.70 -12.05
N PRO A 41 -1.35 -10.57 -11.70
CA PRO A 41 -0.79 -9.31 -11.23
C PRO A 41 -0.69 -8.28 -12.36
N ILE A 42 -0.91 -7.02 -12.00
CA ILE A 42 -0.70 -5.85 -12.84
C ILE A 42 0.53 -5.13 -12.32
N THR A 43 1.59 -5.10 -13.13
CA THR A 43 2.79 -4.31 -12.82
C THR A 43 2.53 -2.83 -13.10
N ASN A 44 3.27 -1.96 -12.40
CA ASN A 44 3.18 -0.50 -12.62
C ASN A 44 3.44 -0.10 -14.08
N THR A 45 4.30 -0.83 -14.80
CA THR A 45 4.57 -0.61 -16.23
C THR A 45 3.39 -0.97 -17.15
N ASN A 46 2.50 -1.85 -16.70
CA ASN A 46 1.34 -2.32 -17.46
C ASN A 46 0.05 -1.61 -17.04
N LEU A 47 0.06 -0.81 -15.98
CA LEU A 47 -1.08 -0.05 -15.50
C LEU A 47 -1.46 1.04 -16.50
N LYS A 48 -2.76 1.14 -16.81
CA LYS A 48 -3.32 2.11 -17.76
C LYS A 48 -4.58 2.74 -17.19
N GLU A 49 -4.85 3.97 -17.62
CA GLU A 49 -6.11 4.64 -17.32
C GLU A 49 -7.31 3.83 -17.83
N GLY A 50 -8.39 3.84 -17.07
CA GLY A 50 -9.61 3.07 -17.38
C GLY A 50 -9.55 1.57 -17.04
N MET A 51 -8.41 1.06 -16.58
CA MET A 51 -8.34 -0.33 -16.12
C MET A 51 -9.18 -0.54 -14.86
N LYS A 52 -10.00 -1.59 -14.87
CA LYS A 52 -10.57 -2.15 -13.65
C LYS A 52 -9.50 -2.98 -12.95
N ILE A 53 -9.27 -2.70 -11.67
CA ILE A 53 -8.26 -3.38 -10.85
C ILE A 53 -8.87 -3.86 -9.53
N ASN A 54 -8.24 -4.86 -8.94
CA ASN A 54 -8.44 -5.29 -7.57
C ASN A 54 -7.19 -4.94 -6.76
N ALA A 55 -7.34 -4.17 -5.68
CA ALA A 55 -6.25 -3.78 -4.81
C ALA A 55 -6.12 -4.75 -3.63
N ILE A 56 -4.93 -5.34 -3.47
CA ILE A 56 -4.61 -6.26 -2.38
C ILE A 56 -3.42 -5.75 -1.61
N VAL A 57 -3.51 -5.79 -0.29
CA VAL A 57 -2.39 -5.47 0.59
C VAL A 57 -1.87 -6.71 1.31
N ALA A 58 -0.56 -6.75 1.53
CA ALA A 58 0.10 -7.87 2.17
C ALA A 58 1.10 -7.39 3.22
N LYS A 59 1.13 -8.10 4.34
CA LYS A 59 2.12 -7.95 5.40
C LYS A 59 3.53 -8.24 4.87
N ALA A 60 4.47 -7.37 5.20
CA ALA A 60 5.88 -7.61 5.00
C ALA A 60 6.43 -8.69 5.94
N PRO A 61 7.50 -9.41 5.56
CA PRO A 61 8.22 -10.29 6.48
C PRO A 61 8.69 -9.55 7.74
N GLU A 62 8.61 -10.21 8.91
CA GLU A 62 8.92 -9.60 10.23
C GLU A 62 10.28 -8.92 10.30
N LYS A 63 11.29 -9.46 9.59
CA LYS A 63 12.63 -8.86 9.52
C LYS A 63 12.60 -7.40 9.04
N TRP A 64 11.70 -7.06 8.13
CA TRP A 64 11.56 -5.70 7.58
C TRP A 64 10.75 -4.78 8.50
N ARG A 65 9.83 -5.35 9.29
CA ARG A 65 9.07 -4.61 10.31
C ARG A 65 9.86 -4.37 11.61
N SER A 66 11.03 -5.00 11.75
CA SER A 66 11.94 -4.75 12.87
C SER A 66 12.45 -3.29 12.88
N PRO A 67 12.92 -2.75 14.03
CA PRO A 67 13.48 -1.40 14.09
C PRO A 67 14.59 -1.15 13.05
N LYS A 68 15.48 -2.13 12.83
CA LYS A 68 16.54 -2.04 11.83
C LYS A 68 15.98 -2.07 10.41
N GLY A 69 14.96 -2.91 10.14
CA GLY A 69 14.29 -2.96 8.85
C GLY A 69 13.62 -1.63 8.50
N LEU A 70 12.92 -1.03 9.46
CA LEU A 70 12.24 0.27 9.31
C LEU A 70 13.21 1.44 9.12
N GLN A 71 14.42 1.38 9.69
CA GLN A 71 15.47 2.36 9.38
C GLN A 71 15.84 2.35 7.89
N TYR A 72 15.82 1.18 7.24
CA TYR A 72 16.15 1.06 5.82
C TYR A 72 14.95 1.26 4.88
N PHE A 73 13.76 0.82 5.28
CA PHE A 73 12.61 0.74 4.38
C PHE A 73 11.28 1.17 5.04
N GLY A 74 11.34 1.98 6.09
CA GLY A 74 10.15 2.60 6.69
C GLY A 74 9.73 3.89 5.97
N PRO A 75 8.53 4.43 6.27
CA PRO A 75 7.96 5.59 5.59
C PRO A 75 8.86 6.83 5.63
N GLN A 76 9.58 7.03 6.74
CA GLN A 76 10.49 8.16 6.94
C GLN A 76 11.67 8.15 5.94
N ARG A 77 12.10 6.98 5.47
CA ARG A 77 13.18 6.86 4.47
C ARG A 77 12.80 7.49 3.14
N PHE A 78 11.51 7.51 2.82
CA PHE A 78 10.92 8.09 1.61
C PHE A 78 10.42 9.53 1.83
N GLY A 79 10.75 10.16 2.96
CA GLY A 79 10.41 11.55 3.27
C GLY A 79 9.02 11.74 3.88
N PHE A 80 8.30 10.67 4.20
CA PHE A 80 6.98 10.77 4.82
C PHE A 80 7.07 10.90 6.34
N ARG A 81 6.36 11.89 6.90
CA ARG A 81 6.30 12.15 8.35
C ARG A 81 5.27 11.25 9.04
N TYR A 82 5.38 9.93 8.86
CA TYR A 82 4.58 8.93 9.57
C TYR A 82 5.48 8.04 10.42
N GLU A 83 4.94 7.57 11.54
CA GLU A 83 5.46 6.37 12.20
C GLU A 83 4.86 5.15 11.51
N TYR A 84 5.65 4.07 11.41
CA TYR A 84 5.17 2.84 10.78
C TYR A 84 4.03 2.24 11.60
N VAL A 85 2.89 2.02 10.94
CA VAL A 85 1.76 1.26 11.48
C VAL A 85 1.53 0.05 10.58
N PRO A 86 1.48 -1.18 11.12
CA PRO A 86 1.21 -2.37 10.33
C PRO A 86 -0.09 -2.26 9.55
N VAL A 87 -0.09 -2.77 8.31
CA VAL A 87 -1.25 -2.69 7.42
C VAL A 87 -2.52 -3.30 8.03
N GLU A 88 -2.38 -4.36 8.83
CA GLU A 88 -3.47 -5.05 9.52
C GLU A 88 -4.15 -4.14 10.56
N GLU A 89 -3.44 -3.17 11.11
CA GLU A 89 -3.97 -2.14 12.01
C GLU A 89 -4.56 -0.98 11.23
N LEU A 90 -3.87 -0.53 10.17
CA LEU A 90 -4.36 0.56 9.29
C LEU A 90 -5.71 0.23 8.66
N LEU A 91 -5.94 -1.01 8.23
CA LEU A 91 -7.18 -1.38 7.57
C LEU A 91 -8.39 -1.51 8.50
N LYS A 92 -8.21 -1.53 9.82
CA LYS A 92 -9.32 -1.74 10.77
C LYS A 92 -10.41 -0.69 10.66
N TRP A 93 -10.10 0.55 10.27
CA TRP A 93 -11.13 1.58 10.10
C TRP A 93 -11.89 1.45 8.78
N TRP A 94 -11.24 0.94 7.73
CA TRP A 94 -11.79 0.81 6.37
C TRP A 94 -12.62 -0.46 6.19
N LEU A 95 -12.20 -1.54 6.85
CA LEU A 95 -12.87 -2.83 6.73
C LEU A 95 -14.08 -2.98 7.65
N LYS A 96 -14.22 -2.13 8.67
CA LYS A 96 -15.47 -1.95 9.42
C LYS A 96 -16.61 -1.54 8.48
#